data_AF-A0A1B6C6D5-F1
#
_entry.id   AF-A0A1B6C6D5-F1
#
_cell.length_a   1.000
_cell.length_b   1.000
_cell.length_c   1.000
_cell.angle_alpha   90.00
_cell.angle_beta   90.00
_cell.angle_gamma   90.00
#
_symmetry.space_group_name_H-M   'P 1'
#
loop_
_entity.id
_entity.type
_entity.pdbx_description
1 polymer ?
#
loop_
_entity_poly.entity_id
_entity_poly.type
_entity_poly.pdbx_seq_one_letter_code
_entity_poly.pdbx_strand_id
1 'polypeptide(L)'
;MDCKIGVRTYLEEELAKAKEKPKLRKDMYEKMIQIDPNAPTDEEHKLKGVTKPRYMVWRETISSTATLGFRIEGIKKSDGKSSKDFKTTKTRTQILESFKDFTEGFPHAVPKYIQRLKAIKATLEVSDFFTTHEVIGSSLLFVHDQNNANVWLIDFAKTLVLPNEMQIDHGSSWVVGNHEDGYLIGVNNLIDIFSELVSSTTNQTVPTTLVTAPQDVT
;
A
#
# COMPACT_ATOMS: atom_id res chain seq x y z
N MET A 1 6.10 -3.85 9.21
CA MET A 1 5.59 -3.97 7.84
C MET A 1 5.77 -2.64 7.15
N ASP A 2 6.29 -2.67 5.93
CA ASP A 2 6.49 -1.49 5.08
C ASP A 2 5.41 -1.49 4.01
N CYS A 3 4.60 -0.43 3.97
CA CYS A 3 3.62 -0.18 2.93
C CYS A 3 3.98 1.07 2.14
N LYS A 4 4.29 0.90 0.86
CA LYS A 4 4.45 2.02 -0.08
C LYS A 4 3.10 2.66 -0.35
N ILE A 5 3.00 3.98 -0.25
CA ILE A 5 1.75 4.73 -0.39
C ILE A 5 1.73 5.52 -1.70
N GLY A 6 0.54 5.72 -2.24
CA GLY A 6 0.25 6.42 -3.49
C GLY A 6 -0.32 5.49 -4.56
N VAL A 7 -1.04 6.06 -5.53
CA VAL A 7 -1.54 5.35 -6.72
C VAL A 7 -0.49 5.23 -7.82
N ARG A 8 0.61 5.98 -7.70
CA ARG A 8 1.79 5.92 -8.58
C ARG A 8 3.07 5.95 -7.78
N THR A 9 4.15 5.43 -8.36
CA THR A 9 5.45 5.27 -7.71
C THR A 9 6.64 5.83 -8.49
N TYR A 10 6.33 6.69 -9.45
CA TYR A 10 7.28 7.45 -10.26
C TYR A 10 6.85 8.91 -10.36
N LEU A 11 7.85 9.78 -10.53
CA LEU A 11 7.63 11.21 -10.75
C LEU A 11 7.18 11.43 -12.20
N GLU A 12 6.38 12.46 -12.45
CA GLU A 12 5.99 12.82 -13.84
C GLU A 12 7.20 13.12 -14.72
N GLU A 13 8.24 13.75 -14.16
CA GLU A 13 9.50 13.97 -14.86
C GLU A 13 10.19 12.67 -15.31
N GLU A 14 10.08 11.59 -14.53
CA GLU A 14 10.66 10.30 -14.90
C GLU A 14 9.92 9.71 -16.12
N LEU A 15 8.62 9.99 -16.24
CA LEU A 15 7.82 9.62 -17.40
C LEU A 15 8.19 10.47 -18.62
N ALA A 16 8.34 11.79 -18.47
CA ALA A 16 8.74 12.70 -19.54
C ALA A 16 10.14 12.36 -20.09
N LYS A 17 11.14 12.20 -19.20
CA LYS A 17 12.51 11.83 -19.56
C LYS A 17 12.58 10.51 -20.32
N ALA A 18 11.73 9.53 -19.98
CA ALA A 18 11.69 8.25 -20.68
C ALA A 18 11.04 8.33 -22.06
N LYS A 19 10.11 9.29 -22.29
CA LYS A 19 9.54 9.56 -23.63
C LYS A 19 10.57 10.22 -24.55
N GLU A 20 11.36 11.14 -24.02
CA GLU A 20 12.42 11.83 -24.80
C GLU A 20 13.62 10.93 -25.08
N LYS A 21 14.10 10.19 -24.07
CA LYS A 21 15.29 9.34 -24.19
C LYS A 21 15.06 7.99 -23.50
N PRO A 22 14.44 7.02 -24.20
CA PRO A 22 14.16 5.71 -23.62
C PRO A 22 15.46 4.99 -23.29
N LYS A 23 15.67 4.67 -22.01
CA LYS A 23 16.78 3.84 -21.53
C LYS A 23 16.26 2.47 -21.09
N LEU A 24 16.69 1.43 -21.79
CA LEU A 24 16.32 0.05 -21.48
C LEU A 24 17.06 -0.47 -20.24
N ARG A 25 16.35 -1.29 -19.46
CA ARG A 25 16.79 -1.87 -18.19
C ARG A 25 16.62 -3.38 -18.22
N LYS A 26 17.74 -4.08 -18.40
CA LYS A 26 17.78 -5.54 -18.40
C LYS A 26 17.36 -6.14 -17.05
N ASP A 27 17.78 -5.53 -15.95
CA ASP A 27 17.45 -5.97 -14.60
C ASP A 27 15.94 -5.89 -14.29
N MET A 28 15.25 -4.90 -14.86
CA MET A 28 13.79 -4.77 -14.73
C MET A 28 13.05 -5.78 -15.59
N TYR A 29 13.54 -6.04 -16.79
CA TYR A 29 13.02 -7.08 -17.67
C TYR A 29 13.14 -8.47 -17.02
N GLU A 30 14.31 -8.81 -16.49
CA GLU A 30 14.55 -10.09 -15.80
C GLU A 30 13.60 -10.30 -14.61
N LYS A 31 13.36 -9.25 -13.80
CA LYS A 31 12.37 -9.30 -12.71
C LYS A 31 10.94 -9.44 -13.22
N MET A 32 10.63 -8.85 -14.37
CA MET A 32 9.30 -8.90 -14.97
C MET A 32 8.95 -10.31 -15.42
N ILE A 33 9.84 -10.95 -16.19
CA ILE A 33 9.66 -12.33 -16.65
C ILE A 33 9.67 -13.37 -15.52
N GLN A 34 10.38 -13.10 -14.43
CA GLN A 34 10.38 -13.97 -13.23
C GLN A 34 9.00 -14.02 -12.56
N ILE A 35 8.20 -12.96 -12.71
CA ILE A 35 6.87 -12.86 -12.12
C ILE A 35 5.81 -13.28 -13.15
N ASP A 36 5.91 -12.76 -14.37
CA ASP A 36 5.01 -13.07 -15.47
C ASP A 36 5.79 -13.07 -16.80
N PRO A 37 6.10 -14.26 -17.36
CA PRO A 37 6.82 -14.38 -18.63
C PRO A 37 6.11 -13.75 -19.82
N ASN A 38 4.80 -13.53 -19.76
CA ASN A 38 3.99 -12.99 -20.85
C ASN A 38 3.74 -11.48 -20.70
N ALA A 39 4.20 -10.85 -19.63
CA ALA A 39 3.97 -9.43 -19.38
C ALA A 39 4.76 -8.49 -20.32
N PRO A 40 6.02 -8.78 -20.72
CA PRO A 40 6.72 -7.96 -21.71
C PRO A 40 6.14 -8.14 -23.12
N THR A 41 6.29 -7.12 -23.96
CA THR A 41 5.93 -7.20 -25.39
C THR A 41 6.98 -7.98 -26.18
N ASP A 42 6.65 -8.41 -27.41
CA ASP A 42 7.59 -9.11 -28.30
C ASP A 42 8.89 -8.32 -28.53
N GLU A 43 8.79 -6.99 -28.66
CA GLU A 43 9.95 -6.12 -28.81
C GLU A 43 10.77 -6.03 -27.50
N GLU A 44 10.12 -5.95 -26.34
CA GLU A 44 10.78 -6.00 -25.03
C GLU A 44 11.51 -7.35 -24.80
N HIS A 45 10.94 -8.46 -25.28
CA HIS A 45 11.59 -9.78 -25.29
C HIS A 45 12.81 -9.80 -26.20
N LYS A 46 12.68 -9.29 -27.43
CA LYS A 46 13.77 -9.24 -28.41
C LYS A 46 14.95 -8.39 -27.89
N LEU A 47 14.65 -7.25 -27.27
CA LEU A 47 15.65 -6.33 -26.72
C LEU A 47 16.15 -6.75 -25.32
N LYS A 48 15.48 -7.72 -24.67
CA LYS A 48 15.75 -8.17 -23.30
C LYS A 48 15.82 -7.00 -22.31
N GLY A 49 14.89 -6.06 -22.45
CA GLY A 49 14.92 -4.82 -21.69
C GLY A 49 13.58 -4.08 -21.73
N VAL A 50 13.22 -3.46 -20.61
CA VAL A 50 12.05 -2.58 -20.49
C VAL A 50 12.50 -1.20 -20.01
N THR A 51 11.72 -0.15 -20.27
CA THR A 51 12.00 1.16 -19.65
C THR A 51 11.58 1.16 -18.19
N LYS A 52 12.16 2.07 -17.39
CA LYS A 52 11.79 2.20 -15.96
C LYS A 52 10.30 2.53 -15.78
N PRO A 53 9.71 3.55 -16.44
CA PRO A 53 8.29 3.85 -16.25
C PRO A 53 7.38 2.69 -16.63
N ARG A 54 7.69 1.99 -17.74
CA ARG A 54 6.97 0.78 -18.16
C ARG A 54 6.95 -0.30 -17.08
N TYR A 55 8.10 -0.57 -16.45
CA TYR A 55 8.19 -1.52 -15.34
C TYR A 55 7.40 -1.05 -14.11
N MET A 56 7.50 0.24 -13.74
CA MET A 56 6.79 0.79 -12.59
C MET A 56 5.27 0.70 -12.78
N VAL A 57 4.76 1.12 -13.94
CA VAL A 57 3.34 1.03 -14.29
C VAL A 57 2.88 -0.43 -14.24
N TRP A 58 3.63 -1.36 -14.82
CA TRP A 58 3.27 -2.78 -14.73
C TRP A 58 3.23 -3.27 -13.27
N ARG A 59 4.24 -2.94 -12.46
CA ARG A 59 4.27 -3.27 -11.01
C ARG A 59 3.06 -2.71 -10.26
N GLU A 60 2.59 -1.52 -10.63
CA GLU A 60 1.39 -0.91 -10.06
C GLU A 60 0.12 -1.69 -10.45
N THR A 61 0.05 -2.21 -11.68
CA THR A 61 -1.11 -3.00 -12.16
C THR A 61 -1.21 -4.40 -11.57
N ILE A 62 -0.09 -5.02 -11.19
CA ILE A 62 -0.08 -6.37 -10.61
C ILE A 62 -0.10 -6.38 -9.07
N SER A 63 0.01 -5.21 -8.45
CA SER A 63 -0.13 -5.02 -6.99
C SER A 63 -1.39 -4.23 -6.67
N SER A 64 -1.61 -3.94 -5.39
CA SER A 64 -2.74 -3.11 -4.94
C SER A 64 -2.55 -1.61 -5.20
N THR A 65 -1.39 -1.18 -5.72
CA THR A 65 -1.03 0.25 -5.85
C THR A 65 -2.07 1.03 -6.66
N ALA A 66 -2.37 0.56 -7.87
CA ALA A 66 -3.27 1.28 -8.78
C ALA A 66 -4.74 1.29 -8.31
N THR A 67 -5.15 0.31 -7.50
CA THR A 67 -6.55 0.13 -7.09
C THR A 67 -6.85 0.61 -5.67
N LEU A 68 -5.88 0.51 -4.76
CA LEU A 68 -6.05 0.83 -3.34
C LEU A 68 -5.17 2.01 -2.88
N GLY A 69 -4.28 2.53 -3.74
CA GLY A 69 -3.38 3.63 -3.38
C GLY A 69 -2.26 3.25 -2.41
N PHE A 70 -1.96 1.95 -2.27
CA PHE A 70 -0.78 1.47 -1.55
C PHE A 70 -0.44 0.04 -1.95
N ARG A 71 0.75 -0.45 -1.54
CA ARG A 71 1.09 -1.89 -1.55
C ARG A 71 2.04 -2.25 -0.43
N ILE A 72 2.03 -3.52 -0.02
CA ILE A 72 2.99 -4.07 0.95
C ILE A 72 4.32 -4.29 0.21
N GLU A 73 5.41 -3.70 0.69
CA GLU A 73 6.76 -3.95 0.16
C GLU A 73 7.48 -5.06 0.94
N GLY A 74 7.18 -5.20 2.23
CA GLY A 74 7.76 -6.26 3.05
C GLY A 74 7.25 -6.32 4.47
N ILE A 75 7.42 -7.51 5.06
CA ILE A 75 7.04 -7.81 6.44
C ILE A 75 8.22 -8.47 7.13
N LYS A 76 8.49 -8.05 8.36
CA LYS A 76 9.40 -8.74 9.29
C LYS A 76 8.61 -9.05 10.56
N LYS A 77 8.56 -10.32 10.94
CA LYS A 77 7.86 -10.83 12.11
C LYS A 77 8.81 -10.96 13.31
N SER A 78 8.23 -11.13 14.50
CA SER A 78 8.94 -11.32 15.77
C SER A 78 9.74 -12.62 15.80
N ASP A 79 9.30 -13.67 15.09
CA ASP A 79 10.00 -14.95 14.94
C ASP A 79 11.26 -14.87 14.04
N GLY A 80 11.62 -13.66 13.59
CA GLY A 80 12.77 -13.39 12.74
C GLY A 80 12.51 -13.62 11.25
N LYS A 81 11.36 -14.20 10.85
CA LYS A 81 11.04 -14.39 9.44
C LYS A 81 10.77 -13.04 8.78
N SER A 82 11.34 -12.87 7.59
CA SER A 82 11.07 -11.73 6.73
C SER A 82 10.55 -12.20 5.37
N SER A 83 9.45 -11.60 4.92
CA SER A 83 8.93 -11.78 3.57
C SER A 83 9.02 -10.48 2.80
N LYS A 84 9.41 -10.58 1.53
CA LYS A 84 9.30 -9.51 0.53
C LYS A 84 8.42 -9.96 -0.64
N ASP A 85 7.68 -11.05 -0.49
CA ASP A 85 6.95 -11.67 -1.60
C ASP A 85 5.51 -11.18 -1.72
N PHE A 86 5.38 -9.88 -1.99
CA PHE A 86 4.10 -9.18 -2.11
C PHE A 86 3.90 -8.55 -3.49
N LYS A 87 4.66 -9.01 -4.50
CA LYS A 87 4.69 -8.36 -5.83
C LYS A 87 3.34 -8.47 -6.53
N THR A 88 2.60 -9.53 -6.26
CA THR A 88 1.28 -9.85 -6.82
C THR A 88 0.15 -9.76 -5.79
N THR A 89 0.44 -9.28 -4.58
CA THR A 89 -0.58 -9.01 -3.56
C THR A 89 -1.37 -7.78 -4.00
N LYS A 90 -2.59 -8.02 -4.50
CA LYS A 90 -3.38 -7.04 -5.23
C LYS A 90 -4.78 -6.86 -4.68
N THR A 91 -5.47 -7.95 -4.40
CA THR A 91 -6.88 -7.88 -4.01
C THR A 91 -7.01 -7.48 -2.55
N ARG A 92 -8.14 -6.85 -2.22
CA ARG A 92 -8.47 -6.47 -0.84
C ARG A 92 -8.39 -7.68 0.11
N THR A 93 -8.88 -8.85 -0.32
CA THR A 93 -8.80 -10.11 0.44
C THR A 93 -7.37 -10.52 0.76
N GLN A 94 -6.46 -10.51 -0.23
CA GLN A 94 -5.05 -10.85 -0.01
C GLN A 94 -4.35 -9.87 0.96
N ILE A 95 -4.71 -8.58 0.89
CA ILE A 95 -4.20 -7.58 1.81
C ILE A 95 -4.72 -7.82 3.23
N LEU A 96 -6.01 -8.12 3.38
CA LEU A 96 -6.62 -8.42 4.68
C LEU A 96 -5.98 -9.66 5.32
N GLU A 97 -5.73 -10.71 4.54
CA GLU A 97 -4.98 -11.90 4.98
C GLU A 97 -3.57 -11.53 5.45
N SER A 98 -2.86 -10.70 4.68
CA SER A 98 -1.51 -10.24 5.04
C SER A 98 -1.51 -9.42 6.34
N PHE A 99 -2.51 -8.57 6.57
CA PHE A 99 -2.64 -7.80 7.80
C PHE A 99 -3.00 -8.67 9.00
N LYS A 100 -3.89 -9.65 8.80
CA LYS A 100 -4.22 -10.64 9.82
C LYS A 100 -2.99 -11.44 10.24
N ASP A 101 -2.25 -11.97 9.28
CA ASP A 101 -1.00 -12.71 9.49
C ASP A 101 0.10 -11.87 10.16
N PHE A 102 0.18 -10.58 9.82
CA PHE A 102 1.13 -9.65 10.43
C PHE A 102 0.81 -9.32 11.89
N THR A 103 -0.48 -9.27 12.26
CA THR A 103 -0.94 -8.85 13.59
C THR A 103 -1.37 -10.00 14.50
N GLU A 104 -1.22 -11.24 14.03
CA GLU A 104 -1.54 -12.45 14.78
C GLU A 104 -0.80 -12.48 16.12
N GLY A 105 -1.55 -12.73 17.20
CA GLY A 105 -1.01 -12.74 18.57
C GLY A 105 -0.89 -11.36 19.23
N PHE A 106 -1.22 -10.27 18.52
CA PHE A 106 -1.14 -8.90 19.04
C PHE A 106 -2.47 -8.15 18.89
N PRO A 107 -3.51 -8.50 19.68
CA PRO A 107 -4.86 -7.94 19.52
C PRO A 107 -4.93 -6.42 19.71
N HIS A 108 -4.00 -5.82 20.46
CA HIS A 108 -3.90 -4.37 20.63
C HIS A 108 -3.36 -3.64 19.39
N ALA A 109 -2.68 -4.34 18.48
CA ALA A 109 -1.98 -3.70 17.37
C ALA A 109 -2.95 -3.07 16.37
N VAL A 110 -4.01 -3.79 15.99
CA VAL A 110 -4.98 -3.31 14.99
C VAL A 110 -5.70 -2.01 15.45
N PRO A 111 -6.30 -1.94 16.66
CA PRO A 111 -6.92 -0.70 17.14
C PRO A 111 -5.93 0.48 17.22
N LYS A 112 -4.70 0.24 17.68
CA LYS A 112 -3.65 1.26 17.76
C LYS A 112 -3.21 1.75 16.38
N TYR A 113 -3.10 0.85 15.39
CA TYR A 113 -2.82 1.25 14.01
C TYR A 113 -3.93 2.10 13.42
N ILE A 114 -5.21 1.75 13.61
CA ILE A 114 -6.34 2.55 13.15
C ILE A 114 -6.29 3.95 13.77
N GLN A 115 -6.11 4.03 15.10
CA GLN A 115 -6.00 5.31 15.81
C GLN A 115 -4.85 6.15 15.26
N ARG A 116 -3.68 5.54 15.07
CA ARG A 116 -2.50 6.24 14.55
C ARG A 116 -2.69 6.70 13.10
N LEU A 117 -3.27 5.87 12.23
CA LEU A 117 -3.56 6.22 10.84
C LEU A 117 -4.56 7.38 10.75
N LYS A 118 -5.60 7.40 11.58
CA LYS A 118 -6.54 8.52 11.66
C LYS A 118 -5.86 9.82 12.11
N ALA A 119 -4.95 9.73 13.09
CA ALA A 119 -4.16 10.89 13.52
C ALA A 119 -3.20 11.39 12.44
N ILE A 120 -2.55 10.47 11.71
CA ILE A 120 -1.72 10.80 10.54
C ILE A 120 -2.57 11.51 9.49
N LYS A 121 -3.71 10.93 9.10
CA LYS A 121 -4.64 11.53 8.12
C LYS A 121 -5.00 12.96 8.51
N ALA A 122 -5.49 13.17 9.74
CA ALA A 122 -5.88 14.49 10.22
C ALA A 122 -4.71 15.50 10.20
N THR A 123 -3.48 15.04 10.45
CA THR A 123 -2.28 15.90 10.37
C THR A 123 -1.92 16.23 8.93
N LEU A 124 -2.02 15.27 8.01
CA LEU A 124 -1.75 15.47 6.59
C LEU A 124 -2.73 16.45 5.96
N GLU A 125 -4.02 16.36 6.32
CA GLU A 125 -5.10 17.23 5.80
C GLU A 125 -4.92 18.72 6.13
N VAL A 126 -4.07 19.07 7.11
CA VAL A 126 -3.80 20.46 7.50
C VAL A 126 -2.32 20.84 7.33
N SER A 127 -1.53 19.97 6.69
CA SER A 127 -0.09 20.17 6.54
C SER A 127 0.23 20.97 5.29
N ASP A 128 0.79 22.17 5.47
CA ASP A 128 1.31 23.00 4.37
C ASP A 128 2.38 22.24 3.56
N PHE A 129 3.25 21.49 4.25
CA PHE A 129 4.24 20.65 3.57
C PHE A 129 3.55 19.63 2.67
N PHE A 130 2.53 18.95 3.16
CA PHE A 130 1.88 17.88 2.40
C PHE A 130 1.21 18.44 1.15
N THR A 131 0.34 19.44 1.30
CA THR A 131 -0.42 20.05 0.21
C THR A 131 0.45 20.69 -0.88
N THR A 132 1.69 21.06 -0.57
CA THR A 132 2.65 21.69 -1.50
C THR A 132 3.72 20.72 -2.05
N HIS A 133 3.64 19.43 -1.73
CA HIS A 133 4.62 18.44 -2.18
C HIS A 133 3.96 17.27 -2.90
N GLU A 134 4.59 16.81 -3.97
CA GLU A 134 4.31 15.51 -4.57
C GLU A 134 5.01 14.42 -3.72
N VAL A 135 4.26 13.53 -3.08
CA VAL A 135 4.80 12.56 -2.11
C VAL A 135 4.93 11.17 -2.76
N ILE A 136 6.01 10.97 -3.51
CA ILE A 136 6.24 9.75 -4.28
C ILE A 136 7.23 8.80 -3.62
N GLY A 137 6.89 7.52 -3.62
CA GLY A 137 7.82 6.45 -3.26
C GLY A 137 8.12 6.31 -1.76
N SER A 138 7.51 7.15 -0.93
CA SER A 138 7.51 7.03 0.52
C SER A 138 6.65 5.86 1.00
N SER A 139 6.84 5.50 2.26
CA SER A 139 6.12 4.40 2.90
C SER A 139 5.55 4.78 4.25
N LEU A 140 4.51 4.06 4.66
CA LEU A 140 4.10 3.92 6.06
C LEU A 140 4.75 2.67 6.66
N LEU A 141 5.57 2.89 7.68
CA LEU A 141 6.21 1.83 8.44
C LEU A 141 5.40 1.49 9.69
N PHE A 142 4.77 0.31 9.66
CA PHE A 142 4.01 -0.27 10.76
C PHE A 142 4.94 -1.09 11.65
N VAL A 143 4.99 -0.78 12.94
CA VAL A 143 5.78 -1.51 13.94
C VAL A 143 4.90 -1.79 15.14
N HIS A 144 4.98 -3.02 15.65
CA HIS A 144 4.37 -3.40 16.91
C HIS A 144 5.24 -4.40 17.66
N ASP A 145 5.03 -4.44 18.96
CA ASP A 145 5.59 -5.41 19.89
C ASP A 145 4.48 -5.92 20.82
N GLN A 146 4.87 -6.62 21.89
CA GLN A 146 3.94 -7.21 22.87
C GLN A 146 2.97 -6.20 23.51
N ASN A 147 3.32 -4.92 23.57
CA ASN A 147 2.56 -3.89 24.28
C ASN A 147 2.18 -2.69 23.39
N ASN A 148 2.99 -2.39 22.37
CA ASN A 148 2.91 -1.16 21.59
C ASN A 148 2.67 -1.45 20.11
N ALA A 149 2.07 -0.48 19.43
CA ALA A 149 1.94 -0.46 17.98
C ALA A 149 1.88 0.99 17.50
N ASN A 150 2.58 1.30 16.41
CA ASN A 150 2.68 2.65 15.87
C ASN A 150 3.05 2.65 14.38
N VAL A 151 2.83 3.79 13.73
CA VAL A 151 3.04 4.01 12.29
C VAL A 151 3.77 5.33 12.07
N TRP A 152 4.75 5.32 11.17
CA TRP A 152 5.51 6.51 10.75
C TRP A 152 5.62 6.58 9.23
N LEU A 153 5.68 7.80 8.71
CA LEU A 153 6.04 8.06 7.32
C LEU A 153 7.57 8.02 7.20
N ILE A 154 8.07 7.35 6.17
CA ILE A 154 9.50 7.20 5.87
C ILE A 154 9.77 7.37 4.37
N ASP A 155 11.05 7.45 3.99
CA ASP A 155 11.54 7.43 2.60
C ASP A 155 11.07 8.60 1.71
N PHE A 156 11.34 9.84 2.13
CA PHE A 156 11.00 11.06 1.40
C PHE A 156 11.96 11.44 0.25
N ALA A 157 12.79 10.51 -0.22
CA ALA A 157 13.84 10.80 -1.20
C ALA A 157 13.30 11.28 -2.56
N LYS A 158 12.02 11.01 -2.86
CA LYS A 158 11.30 11.50 -4.04
C LYS A 158 10.08 12.34 -3.67
N THR A 159 10.06 12.89 -2.46
CA THR A 159 9.06 13.88 -2.07
C THR A 159 9.56 15.25 -2.51
N LEU A 160 8.90 15.85 -3.50
CA LEU A 160 9.37 17.06 -4.17
C LEU A 160 8.34 18.18 -4.04
N VAL A 161 8.80 19.41 -3.90
CA VAL A 161 7.93 20.60 -3.93
C VAL A 161 7.22 20.66 -5.29
N LEU A 162 5.93 20.99 -5.27
CA LEU A 162 5.14 21.17 -6.49
C LEU A 162 5.59 22.41 -7.27
N PRO A 163 5.52 22.38 -8.62
CA PRO A 163 5.85 23.54 -9.43
C PRO A 163 4.78 24.64 -9.31
N ASN A 164 5.17 25.88 -9.62
CA ASN A 164 4.26 27.03 -9.79
C ASN A 164 3.34 27.31 -8.59
N GLU A 165 3.78 27.04 -7.37
CA GLU A 165 2.98 27.22 -6.14
C GLU A 165 1.64 26.44 -6.15
N MET A 166 1.58 25.37 -6.95
CA MET A 166 0.43 24.45 -7.00
C MET A 166 0.21 23.78 -5.64
N GLN A 167 -1.05 23.47 -5.37
CA GLN A 167 -1.45 22.58 -4.28
C GLN A 167 -2.26 21.41 -4.85
N ILE A 168 -2.11 20.24 -4.24
CA ILE A 168 -2.87 19.03 -4.56
C ILE A 168 -3.61 18.54 -3.32
N ASP A 169 -4.69 17.77 -3.53
CA ASP A 169 -5.52 17.27 -2.44
C ASP A 169 -5.15 15.83 -2.02
N HIS A 170 -4.31 15.15 -2.79
CA HIS A 170 -3.85 13.76 -2.58
C HIS A 170 -4.97 12.70 -2.58
N GLY A 171 -6.19 13.08 -2.92
CA GLY A 171 -7.41 12.27 -2.96
C GLY A 171 -8.04 12.20 -4.35
N SER A 172 -7.71 13.14 -5.22
CA SER A 172 -8.15 13.23 -6.60
C SER A 172 -7.43 12.22 -7.49
N SER A 173 -8.06 11.86 -8.61
CA SER A 173 -7.46 10.92 -9.56
C SER A 173 -6.26 11.56 -10.25
N TRP A 174 -5.16 10.81 -10.33
CA TRP A 174 -3.98 11.25 -11.06
C TRP A 174 -4.23 11.30 -12.58
N VAL A 175 -3.88 12.44 -13.17
CA VAL A 175 -3.75 12.63 -14.62
C VAL A 175 -2.48 13.42 -14.88
N VAL A 176 -1.82 13.16 -16.01
CA VAL A 176 -0.55 13.83 -16.35
C VAL A 176 -0.70 15.36 -16.26
N GLY A 177 0.15 15.99 -15.44
CA GLY A 177 0.21 17.43 -15.23
C GLY A 177 -0.56 17.93 -14.01
N ASN A 178 -1.40 17.11 -13.37
CA ASN A 178 -2.07 17.51 -12.12
C ASN A 178 -1.27 17.16 -10.86
N HIS A 179 -0.18 16.41 -10.98
CA HIS A 179 0.72 16.02 -9.89
C HIS A 179 0.07 15.24 -8.73
N GLU A 180 -1.19 14.80 -8.85
CA GLU A 180 -1.83 14.00 -7.81
C GLU A 180 -1.07 12.69 -7.58
N ASP A 181 -0.88 12.32 -6.32
CA ASP A 181 -0.17 11.09 -5.93
C ASP A 181 -1.09 10.01 -5.35
N GLY A 182 -2.34 10.38 -5.01
CA GLY A 182 -3.33 9.50 -4.40
C GLY A 182 -2.93 9.02 -3.02
N TYR A 183 -2.11 9.77 -2.28
CA TYR A 183 -1.62 9.35 -0.98
C TYR A 183 -2.76 9.17 0.04
N LEU A 184 -3.74 10.08 0.08
CA LEU A 184 -4.90 9.97 0.97
C LEU A 184 -5.86 8.85 0.54
N ILE A 185 -5.90 8.49 -0.75
CA ILE A 185 -6.61 7.28 -1.21
C ILE A 185 -6.01 6.04 -0.52
N GLY A 186 -4.68 5.95 -0.48
CA GLY A 186 -3.96 4.89 0.22
C GLY A 186 -4.24 4.84 1.72
N VAL A 187 -4.15 5.99 2.39
CA VAL A 187 -4.38 6.09 3.84
C VAL A 187 -5.83 5.72 4.20
N ASN A 188 -6.82 6.18 3.43
CA ASN A 188 -8.22 5.86 3.64
C ASN A 188 -8.47 4.36 3.49
N ASN A 189 -7.98 3.74 2.40
CA ASN A 189 -8.12 2.30 2.20
C ASN A 189 -7.43 1.48 3.31
N LEU A 190 -6.26 1.92 3.81
CA LEU A 190 -5.61 1.28 4.96
C LEU A 190 -6.50 1.33 6.20
N ILE A 191 -7.06 2.49 6.54
CA ILE A 191 -7.98 2.66 7.68
C ILE A 191 -9.18 1.73 7.53
N ASP A 192 -9.78 1.68 6.34
CA ASP A 192 -10.97 0.86 6.08
C ASP A 192 -10.67 -0.63 6.21
N ILE A 193 -9.56 -1.11 5.64
CA ILE A 193 -9.18 -2.53 5.70
C ILE A 193 -8.83 -2.96 7.13
N PHE A 194 -8.09 -2.14 7.88
CA PHE A 194 -7.84 -2.44 9.29
C PHE A 194 -9.13 -2.41 10.12
N SER A 195 -10.08 -1.50 9.82
CA SER A 195 -11.37 -1.45 10.51
C SER A 195 -12.21 -2.71 10.23
N GLU A 196 -12.22 -3.19 8.99
CA GLU A 196 -12.85 -4.45 8.58
C GLU A 196 -12.29 -5.67 9.35
N LEU A 197 -10.98 -5.68 9.61
CA LEU A 197 -10.32 -6.74 10.38
C LEU A 197 -10.82 -6.79 11.84
N VAL A 198 -11.12 -5.64 12.45
CA VAL A 198 -11.71 -5.57 13.79
C VAL A 198 -13.14 -6.12 13.78
N SER A 199 -13.98 -5.67 12.83
CA SER A 199 -15.37 -6.12 12.71
C SER A 199 -15.48 -7.63 12.50
N SER A 200 -14.59 -8.21 11.69
CA SER A 200 -14.56 -9.65 11.40
C SER A 200 -14.16 -10.50 12.62
N THR A 201 -13.31 -9.96 13.51
CA THR A 201 -12.88 -10.65 14.74
C THR A 201 -13.98 -10.66 15.81
N THR A 202 -14.81 -9.61 15.85
CA THR A 202 -15.88 -9.44 16.84
C THR A 202 -17.08 -10.36 16.58
N ASN A 203 -17.33 -10.72 15.32
CA ASN A 203 -18.44 -11.62 14.94
C ASN A 203 -18.16 -13.11 15.15
N GLN A 204 -16.94 -13.51 15.50
CA GLN A 204 -16.60 -14.92 15.77
C GLN A 204 -16.70 -15.29 17.27
N THR A 205 -16.92 -14.34 18.16
CA THR A 205 -16.88 -14.55 19.62
C THR A 205 -18.24 -14.73 20.31
N VAL A 206 -19.33 -15.01 19.59
CA VAL A 206 -20.62 -15.36 20.22
C VAL A 206 -20.85 -16.87 20.09
N PRO A 207 -20.61 -17.69 21.14
CA PRO A 207 -21.11 -19.05 21.17
C PRO A 207 -22.63 -18.98 21.38
N THR A 208 -23.39 -19.44 20.39
CA THR A 208 -24.82 -19.73 20.54
C THR A 208 -25.00 -20.81 21.61
N THR A 209 -25.14 -20.39 22.86
CA THR A 209 -25.61 -21.27 23.94
C THR A 209 -27.12 -21.36 23.82
N LEU A 210 -27.59 -22.39 23.12
CA LEU A 210 -28.99 -22.81 23.16
C LEU A 210 -29.28 -23.30 24.59
N VAL A 211 -29.89 -22.43 25.40
CA VAL A 211 -30.50 -22.82 26.68
C VAL A 211 -31.79 -23.55 26.35
N THR A 212 -31.78 -24.88 26.34
CA THR A 212 -33.00 -25.70 26.36
C THR A 212 -33.59 -25.67 27.76
N ALA A 213 -34.76 -25.04 27.92
CA ALA A 213 -35.55 -25.12 29.14
C ALA A 213 -36.09 -26.55 29.37
N PRO A 214 -36.28 -26.99 30.62
CA PRO A 214 -36.87 -28.29 30.91
C PRO A 214 -38.36 -28.30 30.53
N GLN A 215 -38.82 -29.39 29.89
CA GLN A 215 -40.24 -29.63 29.66
C GLN A 215 -40.88 -30.13 30.96
N ASP A 216 -41.86 -29.38 31.45
CA ASP A 216 -42.73 -29.79 32.54
C ASP A 216 -43.59 -30.99 32.13
N VAL A 217 -43.70 -31.91 33.09
CA VAL A 217 -44.47 -33.15 33.03
C VAL A 217 -45.92 -32.86 33.39
N THR A 218 -46.85 -33.18 32.50
CA THR A 218 -48.23 -33.59 32.84
C THR A 218 -48.74 -34.58 31.80
#